data_AF-A0A2V3HWG7-F1
#
_entry.id   AF-A0A2V3HWG7-F1
#
_cell.length_a   1.000
_cell.length_b   1.000
_cell.length_c   1.000
_cell.angle_alpha   90.00
_cell.angle_beta   90.00
_cell.angle_gamma   90.00
#
_symmetry.space_group_name_H-M   'P 1'
#
loop_
_entity.id
_entity.type
_entity.pdbx_description
1 polymer ?
#
loop_
_entity_poly.entity_id
_entity_poly.type
_entity_poly.pdbx_seq_one_letter_code
_entity_poly.pdbx_strand_id
1 'polypeptide(L)'
;MVKVRVHRISSVSDPETAQPGKQIELVEVRERNNSNPIGGMTGTDESKMVKGIISQFQSIGVFPVNSREIVLPKMTLILLEAEYDLLAVRFEVNDVFELIMKDGAFMLKRATEGI
;
A
#
# COMPACT_ATOMS: atom_id res chain seq x y z
N MET A 1 14.76 -2.94 2.16
CA MET A 1 14.17 -1.77 1.47
C MET A 1 12.78 -2.16 1.00
N VAL A 2 11.80 -1.28 1.15
CA VAL A 2 10.41 -1.53 0.71
C VAL A 2 9.99 -0.37 -0.16
N LYS A 3 9.37 -0.64 -1.32
CA LYS A 3 8.77 0.41 -2.15
C LYS A 3 7.43 0.81 -1.55
N VAL A 4 7.21 2.11 -1.39
CA VAL A 4 5.95 2.69 -0.93
C VAL A 4 5.47 3.72 -1.95
N ARG A 5 4.16 3.83 -2.15
CA ARG A 5 3.57 4.91 -2.93
C ARG A 5 2.77 5.84 -2.04
N VAL A 6 2.70 7.12 -2.42
CA VAL A 6 1.75 8.06 -1.83
C VAL A 6 0.35 7.65 -2.28
N HIS A 7 -0.46 7.20 -1.32
CA HIS A 7 -1.85 6.81 -1.55
C HIS A 7 -2.78 8.02 -1.53
N ARG A 8 -2.59 8.89 -0.54
CA ARG A 8 -3.45 10.05 -0.29
C ARG A 8 -2.66 11.15 0.40
N ILE A 9 -3.00 12.39 0.06
CA ILE A 9 -2.59 13.60 0.78
C ILE A 9 -3.88 14.32 1.18
N SER A 10 -4.03 14.65 2.47
CA SER A 10 -5.17 15.40 2.98
C SER A 10 -4.72 16.50 3.93
N SER A 11 -5.43 17.63 3.93
CA SER A 11 -5.25 18.64 4.97
C SER A 11 -5.83 18.15 6.29
N VAL A 12 -5.12 18.44 7.37
CA VAL A 12 -5.55 18.18 8.74
C VAL A 12 -5.35 19.43 9.59
N SER A 13 -6.08 19.54 10.68
CA SER A 13 -5.85 20.57 11.68
C SER A 13 -5.27 19.90 12.92
N ASP A 14 -4.20 20.46 13.46
CA ASP A 14 -3.67 20.06 14.76
C ASP A 14 -4.77 20.26 15.83
N PRO A 15 -5.14 19.22 16.60
CA PRO A 15 -6.20 19.31 17.60
C PRO A 15 -5.84 20.21 18.78
N GLU A 16 -4.56 20.42 19.08
CA GLU A 16 -4.11 21.24 20.22
C GLU A 16 -3.91 22.70 19.79
N THR A 17 -3.27 22.91 18.64
CA THR A 17 -2.87 24.27 18.20
C THR A 17 -3.79 24.89 17.15
N ALA A 18 -4.73 24.11 16.59
CA ALA A 18 -5.56 24.47 15.44
C ALA A 18 -4.78 24.90 14.19
N GLN A 19 -3.47 24.62 14.13
CA GLN A 19 -2.66 24.94 12.97
C GLN A 19 -2.94 23.98 11.81
N PRO A 20 -2.91 24.46 10.55
CA PRO A 20 -3.04 23.60 9.40
C PRO A 20 -1.80 22.70 9.25
N GLY A 21 -2.04 21.48 8.80
CA GLY A 21 -1.01 20.51 8.46
C GLY A 21 -1.46 19.60 7.32
N LYS A 22 -0.58 18.67 6.98
CA LYS A 22 -0.78 17.66 5.93
C LYS A 22 -0.67 16.27 6.52
N GLN A 23 -1.60 15.41 6.14
CA GLN A 23 -1.54 13.97 6.33
C GLN A 23 -1.16 13.31 5.00
N ILE A 24 -0.04 12.59 4.99
CA ILE A 24 0.48 11.86 3.85
C ILE A 24 0.41 10.37 4.18
N GLU A 25 -0.37 9.62 3.42
CA GLU A 25 -0.54 8.17 3.58
C GLU A 25 0.34 7.44 2.57
N LEU A 26 1.30 6.66 3.07
CA LEU A 26 2.23 5.84 2.29
C LEU A 26 1.83 4.37 2.40
N VAL A 27 1.66 3.72 1.26
CA VAL A 27 1.20 2.31 1.18
C VAL A 27 2.23 1.47 0.45
N GLU A 28 2.38 0.22 0.87
CA GLU A 28 3.35 -0.70 0.27
C GLU A 28 3.01 -1.00 -1.18
N VAL A 29 3.99 -0.84 -2.08
CA VAL A 29 3.90 -1.30 -3.46
C VAL A 29 4.28 -2.77 -3.48
N ARG A 30 3.28 -3.64 -3.56
CA ARG A 30 3.50 -5.05 -3.89
C ARG A 30 3.43 -5.21 -5.39
N GLU A 31 4.53 -5.68 -5.98
CA GLU A 31 4.44 -6.30 -7.29
C GLU A 31 3.43 -7.43 -7.15
N ARG A 32 2.36 -7.36 -7.94
CA ARG A 32 1.36 -8.42 -8.02
C ARG A 32 2.04 -9.60 -8.71
N ASN A 33 3.01 -10.22 -8.04
CA ASN A 33 3.38 -11.58 -8.34
C ASN A 33 2.06 -12.33 -8.30
N ASN A 34 1.77 -13.00 -9.40
CA ASN A 34 0.62 -13.82 -9.64
C ASN A 34 0.66 -15.05 -8.71
N SER A 35 0.83 -14.85 -7.40
CA SER A 35 0.50 -15.80 -6.36
C SER A 35 -1.01 -15.81 -6.26
N ASN A 36 -1.62 -16.44 -7.26
CA ASN A 36 -2.54 -17.54 -7.07
C ASN A 36 -3.01 -17.62 -5.60
N PRO A 37 -4.27 -17.27 -5.27
CA PRO A 37 -4.79 -17.44 -3.90
C PRO A 37 -4.85 -18.91 -3.44
N ILE A 38 -4.30 -19.84 -4.22
CA ILE A 38 -4.12 -21.24 -3.87
C ILE A 38 -2.66 -21.42 -3.46
N GLY A 39 -2.34 -20.94 -2.26
CA GLY A 39 -1.14 -21.38 -1.55
C GLY A 39 -1.28 -22.86 -1.23
N GLY A 40 -0.54 -23.70 -1.95
CA GLY A 40 -0.19 -25.06 -1.55
C GLY A 40 -1.30 -26.11 -1.62
N MET A 41 -1.62 -26.61 -2.81
CA MET A 41 -2.11 -27.99 -2.94
C MET A 41 -1.44 -28.64 -4.15
N THR A 42 -0.44 -29.45 -3.82
CA THR A 42 0.23 -30.41 -4.69
C THR A 42 -0.80 -31.29 -5.41
N GLY A 43 -0.55 -31.58 -6.68
CA GLY A 43 -1.54 -32.13 -7.61
C GLY A 43 -2.08 -33.51 -7.27
N THR A 44 -3.36 -33.55 -6.91
CA THR A 44 -4.23 -34.74 -6.96
C THR A 44 -5.59 -34.34 -7.57
N ASP A 45 -6.31 -35.30 -8.16
CA ASP A 45 -7.57 -35.09 -8.89
C ASP A 45 -8.68 -34.41 -8.05
N GLU A 46 -8.59 -34.45 -6.72
CA GLU A 46 -9.44 -33.71 -5.79
C GLU A 46 -9.36 -32.19 -5.99
N SER A 47 -8.21 -31.68 -6.44
CA SER A 47 -7.99 -30.25 -6.69
C SER A 47 -8.83 -29.71 -7.86
N LYS A 48 -9.19 -30.55 -8.85
CA LYS A 48 -10.06 -30.14 -9.97
C LYS A 48 -11.51 -29.99 -9.51
N MET A 49 -11.95 -30.88 -8.62
CA MET A 49 -13.30 -30.84 -8.04
C MET A 49 -13.48 -29.61 -7.15
N VAL A 50 -12.48 -29.30 -6.31
CA VAL A 50 -12.50 -28.09 -5.47
C VAL A 50 -12.49 -26.81 -6.31
N LYS A 51 -11.70 -26.74 -7.40
CA LYS A 51 -11.76 -25.61 -8.34
C LYS A 51 -13.14 -25.43 -8.96
N GLY A 52 -13.81 -26.53 -9.33
CA GLY A 52 -15.18 -26.51 -9.84
C GLY A 52 -16.17 -25.92 -8.84
N ILE A 53 -16.11 -26.36 -7.58
CA ILE A 53 -16.98 -25.88 -6.51
C ILE A 53 -16.73 -24.38 -6.23
N ILE A 54 -15.48 -23.95 -6.11
CA ILE A 54 -15.13 -22.54 -5.85
C ILE A 54 -15.59 -21.64 -7.02
N SER A 55 -15.41 -22.09 -8.26
CA SER A 55 -15.85 -21.34 -9.44
C SER A 55 -17.38 -21.19 -9.49
N GLN A 56 -18.12 -22.22 -9.08
CA GLN A 56 -19.57 -22.15 -8.93
C GLN A 56 -19.97 -21.17 -7.82
N PHE A 57 -19.31 -21.19 -6.65
CA PHE A 57 -19.61 -20.20 -5.60
C PHE A 57 -19.32 -18.75 -5.99
N GLN A 58 -18.30 -18.50 -6.82
CA GLN A 58 -18.06 -17.18 -7.41
C GLN A 58 -19.19 -16.77 -8.37
N SER A 59 -19.73 -17.71 -9.16
CA SER A 59 -20.84 -17.44 -10.08
C SER A 59 -22.18 -17.12 -9.39
N ILE A 60 -22.36 -17.52 -8.12
CA ILE A 60 -23.56 -17.24 -7.31
C ILE A 60 -23.45 -15.86 -6.61
N GLY A 61 -22.35 -15.12 -6.81
CA GLY A 61 -22.17 -13.76 -6.27
C GLY A 61 -21.92 -13.69 -4.76
N VAL A 62 -21.62 -14.82 -4.11
CA VAL A 62 -21.43 -14.93 -2.65
C VAL A 62 -20.05 -14.44 -2.20
N PHE A 63 -19.09 -14.31 -3.13
CA PHE A 63 -17.80 -13.70 -2.87
C PHE A 63 -17.71 -12.35 -3.58
N PRO A 64 -17.33 -11.27 -2.90
CA PRO A 64 -17.04 -10.01 -3.57
C PRO A 64 -15.88 -10.23 -4.55
N VAL A 65 -16.22 -10.40 -5.82
CA VAL A 65 -15.32 -10.40 -7.00
C VAL A 65 -14.59 -9.06 -7.18
N ASN A 66 -14.94 -8.08 -6.36
CA ASN A 66 -14.14 -6.88 -6.17
C ASN A 66 -12.93 -7.26 -5.33
N SER A 67 -11.90 -7.72 -6.02
CA SER A 67 -10.50 -7.55 -5.62
C SER A 67 -10.27 -6.06 -5.34
N ARG A 68 -10.75 -5.58 -4.18
CA ARG A 68 -10.32 -4.32 -3.60
C ARG A 68 -8.81 -4.43 -3.61
N GLU A 69 -8.18 -3.55 -4.39
CA GLU A 69 -6.74 -3.40 -4.38
C GLU A 69 -6.34 -3.37 -2.90
N ILE A 70 -5.62 -4.41 -2.44
CA ILE A 70 -5.31 -4.56 -1.03
C ILE A 70 -4.30 -3.45 -0.73
N VAL A 71 -4.81 -2.31 -0.26
CA VAL A 71 -4.00 -1.20 0.20
C VAL A 71 -3.42 -1.62 1.54
N LEU A 72 -2.10 -1.70 1.60
CA LEU A 72 -1.38 -2.05 2.81
C LEU A 72 -0.70 -0.80 3.34
N PRO A 73 -1.28 -0.13 4.35
CA PRO A 73 -0.67 1.04 4.97
C PRO A 73 0.72 0.69 5.50
N LYS A 74 1.70 1.52 5.17
CA LYS A 74 3.09 1.34 5.63
C LYS A 74 3.50 2.42 6.60
N MET A 75 3.09 3.66 6.35
CA MET A 75 3.41 4.82 7.16
C MET A 75 2.40 5.93 6.88
N THR A 76 1.98 6.64 7.93
CA THR A 76 1.20 7.87 7.80
C THR A 76 1.99 8.98 8.48
N LEU A 77 2.31 10.03 7.74
CA LEU A 77 2.97 11.22 8.26
C LEU A 77 1.90 12.28 8.47
N ILE A 78 1.84 12.84 9.68
CA ILE A 78 1.02 14.01 10.00
C ILE A 78 2.02 15.10 10.34
N LEU A 79 2.10 16.11 9.49
CA LEU A 79 3.11 17.17 9.55
C LEU A 79 2.43 18.53 9.57
N LEU A 80 2.89 19.43 10.43
CA LEU A 80 2.61 20.86 10.29
C LEU A 80 3.24 21.39 8.99
N GLU A 81 2.74 22.50 8.47
CA GLU A 81 3.30 23.11 7.25
C GLU A 81 4.82 23.37 7.38
N ALA A 82 5.27 23.83 8.55
CA ALA A 82 6.70 24.06 8.81
C ALA A 82 7.54 22.76 8.80
N GLU A 83 7.01 21.65 9.31
CA GLU A 83 7.69 20.35 9.29
C GLU A 83 7.74 19.78 7.86
N TYR A 84 6.67 19.97 7.09
CA TYR A 84 6.60 19.61 5.69
C TYR A 84 7.65 20.36 4.86
N ASP A 85 7.82 21.65 5.10
CA ASP A 85 8.85 22.48 4.46
C ASP A 85 10.26 22.03 4.85
N LEU A 86 10.49 21.74 6.14
CA LEU A 86 11.77 21.23 6.65
C LEU A 86 12.13 19.85 6.07
N LEU A 87 11.14 19.00 5.83
CA LEU A 87 11.34 17.70 5.20
C LEU A 87 11.85 17.84 3.76
N ALA A 88 11.60 18.98 3.11
CA ALA A 88 12.09 19.33 1.77
C ALA A 88 11.78 18.28 0.69
N VAL A 89 10.69 17.52 0.87
CA VAL A 89 10.16 16.56 -0.10
C VAL A 89 8.79 17.04 -0.56
N ARG A 90 8.64 17.27 -1.85
CA ARG A 90 7.33 17.51 -2.47
C ARG A 90 6.68 16.17 -2.76
N PHE A 91 5.67 15.79 -1.99
CA PHE A 91 4.89 14.59 -2.25
C PHE A 91 3.80 14.86 -3.26
N GLU A 92 3.69 14.00 -4.26
CA GLU A 92 2.55 13.93 -5.17
C GLU A 92 1.85 12.58 -5.05
N VAL A 93 0.54 12.53 -5.30
CA VAL A 93 -0.21 11.27 -5.26
C VAL A 93 0.36 10.33 -6.32
N ASN A 94 0.56 9.07 -5.93
CA ASN A 94 1.25 8.02 -6.72
C ASN A 94 2.77 8.15 -6.82
N ASP A 95 3.41 9.18 -6.25
CA ASP A 95 4.88 9.18 -6.13
C ASP A 95 5.35 7.91 -5.40
N VAL A 96 6.39 7.26 -5.94
CA VAL A 96 6.98 6.06 -5.38
C VAL A 96 8.31 6.39 -4.72
N PHE A 97 8.49 5.85 -3.51
CA PHE A 97 9.68 6.03 -2.71
C PHE A 97 10.22 4.69 -2.23
N GLU A 98 11.52 4.63 -2.00
CA GLU A 98 12.16 3.58 -1.23
C GLU A 98 12.16 3.96 0.24
N LEU A 99 11.50 3.13 1.05
CA LEU A 99 11.56 3.19 2.51
C LEU A 99 12.65 2.23 3.00
N ILE A 100 13.69 2.81 3.60
CA ILE A 100 14.79 2.09 4.24
C ILE A 100 14.58 2.22 5.75
N MET A 101 14.43 1.10 6.44
CA MET A 101 14.37 1.03 7.90
C MET A 101 15.56 0.22 8.37
N LYS A 102 16.49 0.86 9.09
CA LYS A 102 17.74 0.25 9.53
C LYS A 102 18.29 1.01 10.74
N ASP A 103 18.90 0.28 11.68
CA ASP A 103 19.65 0.86 12.80
C ASP A 103 18.82 1.86 13.64
N GLY A 104 17.53 1.58 13.84
CA GLY A 104 16.60 2.43 14.61
C GLY A 104 16.14 3.69 13.88
N ALA A 105 16.53 3.89 12.62
CA ALA A 105 16.13 5.02 11.79
C ALA A 105 15.34 4.55 10.56
N PHE A 106 14.58 5.48 9.98
CA PHE A 106 14.01 5.33 8.66
C PHE A 106 14.48 6.45 7.74
N MET A 107 14.58 6.15 6.45
CA MET A 107 14.94 7.10 5.41
C MET A 107 14.05 6.85 4.20
N LEU A 108 13.52 7.94 3.65
CA LEU A 108 12.72 7.94 2.44
C LEU A 108 13.58 8.47 1.29
N LYS A 109 13.74 7.70 0.22
CA LYS A 109 14.43 8.13 -1.00
C LYS A 109 13.45 8.10 -2.17
N ARG A 110 13.44 9.13 -3.01
CA ARG A 110 12.64 9.12 -4.24
C ARG A 110 13.14 7.95 -5.09
N ALA A 111 12.22 7.08 -5.53
CA ALA A 111 12.59 6.02 -6.45
C ALA A 111 12.86 6.68 -7.81
N THR A 112 14.13 6.80 -8.20
CA THR A 112 14.46 7.16 -9.59
C THR A 112 14.03 6.00 -10.47
N GLU A 113 13.04 6.23 -11.33
CA GLU A 113 12.81 5.36 -12.48
C GLU A 113 14.11 5.36 -13.30
N GLY A 114 14.73 4.19 -13.44
CA GLY A 114 15.88 4.04 -14.35
C GLY A 114 15.41 4.39 -15.76
N ILE A 115 16.09 5.35 -16.38
CA ILE A 115 16.01 5.62 -17.82
C ILE A 115 16.74 4.50 -18.56
#